data_AF-A0A4Z2D9Y1-F1
#
_entry.id   AF-A0A4Z2D9Y1-F1
#
_cell.length_a   1.000
_cell.length_b   1.000
_cell.length_c   1.000
_cell.angle_alpha   90.00
_cell.angle_beta   90.00
_cell.angle_gamma   90.00
#
_symmetry.space_group_name_H-M   'P 1'
#
loop_
_entity.id
_entity.type
_entity.pdbx_description
1 polymer ?
#
loop_
_entity_poly.entity_id
_entity_poly.type
_entity_poly.pdbx_seq_one_letter_code
_entity_poly.pdbx_strand_id
1 'polypeptide(L)'
;NSCNSTSEKTQLSCCICSEHTCDLAAILEFTSLKEDQFVKLSYDNSVYQSPYFVAVDDVSHCIVISIRGTLSFDDTIVDLLYDGVRLTEVETFVESKTGKRPCFIGHRGMVERSRHLFNSLLTDRSLEIAFTNWPIIRRIPLSIEIHV
;
A
#
# COMPACT_ATOMS: atom_id res chain seq x y z
N ASN A 1 -20.26 -0.18 -30.26
CA ASN A 1 -21.52 0.54 -30.57
C ASN A 1 -21.85 1.44 -29.41
N SER A 2 -21.93 2.75 -29.72
CA SER A 2 -22.01 3.91 -28.82
C SER A 2 -22.98 3.80 -27.65
N CYS A 3 -22.61 4.41 -26.52
CA CYS A 3 -23.53 5.19 -25.70
C CYS A 3 -22.79 6.42 -25.17
N ASN A 4 -23.28 7.59 -25.57
CA ASN A 4 -22.90 8.91 -25.09
C ASN A 4 -24.14 9.45 -24.38
N SER A 5 -24.10 9.71 -23.08
CA SER A 5 -25.11 10.53 -22.40
C SER A 5 -24.62 11.01 -21.03
N THR A 6 -24.77 12.31 -20.86
CA THR A 6 -24.42 13.20 -19.76
C THR A 6 -25.22 12.99 -18.46
N SER A 7 -24.56 13.31 -17.34
CA SER A 7 -25.07 13.87 -16.07
C SER A 7 -25.82 12.96 -15.07
N GLU A 8 -25.19 12.87 -13.89
CA GLU A 8 -25.72 12.70 -12.52
C GLU A 8 -26.97 11.82 -12.30
N LYS A 9 -26.72 10.64 -11.71
CA LYS A 9 -27.53 10.06 -10.61
C LYS A 9 -26.82 8.85 -10.01
N THR A 10 -26.68 8.89 -8.69
CA THR A 10 -26.26 7.79 -7.82
C THR A 10 -27.12 6.56 -8.09
N GLN A 11 -26.57 5.59 -8.81
CA GLN A 11 -27.20 4.27 -8.99
C GLN A 11 -26.11 3.23 -8.82
N LEU A 12 -26.03 2.67 -7.61
CA LEU A 12 -25.26 1.47 -7.30
C LEU A 12 -25.91 0.31 -8.06
N SER A 13 -25.61 0.19 -9.36
CA SER A 13 -26.04 -0.89 -10.23
C SER A 13 -24.80 -1.66 -10.63
N CYS A 14 -24.70 -2.89 -10.14
CA CYS A 14 -23.62 -3.79 -10.46
C CYS A 14 -23.41 -3.94 -11.98
N CYS A 15 -22.12 -4.06 -12.31
CA CYS A 15 -21.59 -4.86 -13.41
C CYS A 15 -21.48 -4.18 -14.79
N ILE A 16 -20.51 -3.26 -14.96
CA ILE A 16 -19.64 -3.22 -16.16
C ILE A 16 -18.21 -3.03 -15.68
N CYS A 17 -17.47 -4.13 -15.66
CA CYS A 17 -16.17 -4.26 -15.03
C CYS A 17 -15.10 -3.48 -15.79
N SER A 18 -14.67 -2.33 -15.26
CA SER A 18 -13.23 -2.05 -15.30
C SER A 18 -12.56 -3.06 -14.35
N GLU A 19 -11.35 -3.49 -14.68
CA GLU A 19 -10.63 -4.57 -13.99
C GLU A 19 -10.55 -4.37 -12.46
N HIS A 20 -10.65 -3.13 -11.96
CA HIS A 20 -10.45 -2.78 -10.54
C HIS A 20 -11.63 -2.04 -9.88
N THR A 21 -12.81 -2.00 -10.51
CA THR A 21 -13.97 -1.25 -9.98
C THR A 21 -14.44 -1.79 -8.61
N CYS A 22 -14.43 -3.12 -8.43
CA CYS A 22 -14.83 -3.74 -7.18
C CYS A 22 -13.82 -3.49 -6.04
N ASP A 23 -12.52 -3.52 -6.35
CA ASP A 23 -11.47 -3.24 -5.37
C ASP A 23 -11.57 -1.79 -4.88
N LEU A 24 -11.76 -0.83 -5.79
CA LEU A 24 -11.97 0.57 -5.43
C LEU A 24 -13.22 0.75 -4.56
N ALA A 25 -14.35 0.17 -4.97
CA ALA A 25 -15.60 0.26 -4.21
C ALA A 25 -15.44 -0.31 -2.79
N ALA A 26 -14.76 -1.46 -2.65
CA ALA A 26 -14.47 -2.05 -1.35
C ALA A 26 -13.58 -1.13 -0.50
N ILE A 27 -12.50 -0.59 -1.06
CA ILE A 27 -11.59 0.33 -0.36
C ILE A 27 -12.35 1.57 0.14
N LEU A 28 -13.16 2.19 -0.71
CA LEU A 28 -13.94 3.38 -0.33
C LEU A 28 -14.93 3.06 0.81
N GLU A 29 -15.62 1.93 0.73
CA GLU A 29 -16.57 1.49 1.76
C GLU A 29 -15.89 1.22 3.11
N PHE A 30 -14.78 0.48 3.12
CA PHE A 30 -14.12 0.08 4.38
C PHE A 30 -13.29 1.21 5.01
N THR A 31 -12.72 2.12 4.21
CA THR A 31 -11.87 3.19 4.73
C THR A 31 -12.63 4.47 5.06
N SER A 32 -13.85 4.65 4.52
CA SER A 32 -14.60 5.90 4.58
C SER A 32 -13.84 7.12 4.02
N LEU A 33 -12.76 6.88 3.27
CA LEU A 33 -12.00 7.92 2.57
C LEU A 33 -12.67 8.27 1.25
N LYS A 34 -12.51 9.51 0.81
CA LYS A 34 -12.95 9.98 -0.49
C LYS A 34 -11.90 9.69 -1.56
N GLU A 35 -12.31 9.58 -2.82
CA GLU A 35 -11.42 9.29 -3.95
C GLU A 35 -10.27 10.31 -4.09
N ASP A 36 -10.52 11.59 -3.78
CA ASP A 36 -9.53 12.68 -3.85
C ASP A 36 -8.46 12.61 -2.75
N GLN A 37 -8.66 11.78 -1.73
CA GLN A 37 -7.69 11.55 -0.67
C GLN A 37 -6.65 10.47 -1.03
N PHE A 38 -6.84 9.74 -2.13
CA PHE A 38 -5.88 8.73 -2.58
C PHE A 38 -4.76 9.36 -3.40
N VAL A 39 -3.52 9.13 -2.96
CA VAL A 39 -2.31 9.54 -3.66
C VAL A 39 -1.88 8.47 -4.66
N LYS A 40 -2.06 7.19 -4.30
CA LYS A 40 -1.75 6.04 -5.14
C LYS A 40 -2.69 4.89 -4.84
N LEU A 41 -3.15 4.23 -5.89
CA LEU A 41 -3.78 2.91 -5.85
C LEU A 41 -2.93 1.97 -6.72
N SER A 42 -2.49 0.84 -6.17
CA SER A 42 -1.85 -0.25 -6.92
C SER A 42 -2.69 -1.51 -6.72
N TYR A 43 -3.03 -2.13 -7.85
CA TYR A 43 -3.77 -3.39 -7.90
C TYR A 43 -2.88 -4.57 -8.30
N ASP A 44 -1.56 -4.35 -8.36
CA ASP A 44 -0.60 -5.36 -8.76
C ASP A 44 -0.59 -6.50 -7.75
N ASN A 45 -0.96 -7.70 -8.21
CA ASN A 45 -1.03 -8.89 -7.39
C ASN A 45 -0.22 -10.01 -8.05
N SER A 46 1.03 -10.16 -7.63
CA SER A 46 1.96 -11.17 -8.14
C SER A 46 2.89 -11.66 -7.02
N VAL A 47 3.75 -12.64 -7.32
CA VAL A 47 4.68 -13.18 -6.32
C VAL A 47 5.53 -12.05 -5.72
N TYR A 48 5.45 -11.90 -4.39
CA TYR A 48 6.06 -10.82 -3.60
C TYR A 48 5.49 -9.40 -3.82
N GLN A 49 4.34 -9.25 -4.48
CA GLN A 49 3.68 -7.97 -4.68
C GLN A 49 2.25 -8.04 -4.17
N SER A 50 1.90 -7.20 -3.20
CA SER A 50 0.52 -7.00 -2.77
C SER A 50 -0.06 -5.75 -3.39
N PRO A 51 -1.37 -5.77 -3.74
CA PRO A 51 -2.14 -4.55 -3.89
C PRO A 51 -1.98 -3.67 -2.64
N TYR A 52 -1.83 -2.37 -2.84
CA TYR A 52 -1.67 -1.41 -1.77
C TYR A 52 -2.19 -0.05 -2.19
N PHE A 53 -2.44 0.83 -1.22
CA PHE A 53 -2.76 2.22 -1.50
C PHE A 53 -2.02 3.16 -0.55
N VAL A 54 -1.83 4.39 -1.03
CA VAL A 54 -1.35 5.51 -0.23
C VAL A 54 -2.45 6.55 -0.23
N ALA A 55 -2.90 6.95 0.95
CA ALA A 55 -3.94 7.94 1.12
C ALA A 55 -3.58 8.93 2.22
N VAL A 56 -4.27 10.06 2.20
CA VAL A 56 -4.15 11.12 3.20
C VAL A 56 -5.43 11.15 4.03
N ASP A 57 -5.32 10.86 5.32
CA ASP A 57 -6.43 11.04 6.26
C ASP A 57 -6.38 12.44 6.85
N ASP A 58 -7.32 13.28 6.40
CA ASP A 58 -7.47 14.65 6.88
C ASP A 58 -7.99 14.74 8.32
N VAL A 59 -8.65 13.68 8.83
CA VAL A 59 -9.20 13.65 10.20
C VAL A 59 -8.11 13.36 11.21
N SER A 60 -7.31 12.32 10.97
CA SER A 60 -6.18 11.96 11.84
C SER A 60 -4.88 12.70 11.48
N HIS A 61 -4.90 13.49 10.40
CA HIS A 61 -3.76 14.22 9.85
C HIS A 61 -2.53 13.34 9.61
N CYS A 62 -2.73 12.18 9.00
CA CYS A 62 -1.65 11.22 8.72
C CYS A 62 -1.65 10.77 7.26
N ILE A 63 -0.49 10.26 6.81
CA ILE A 63 -0.41 9.50 5.57
C ILE A 63 -0.60 8.04 5.94
N VAL A 64 -1.59 7.40 5.30
CA VAL A 64 -1.91 5.98 5.45
C VAL A 64 -1.33 5.23 4.25
N ILE A 65 -0.52 4.21 4.53
CA ILE A 65 -0.12 3.21 3.54
C ILE A 65 -0.76 1.90 3.96
N SER A 66 -1.74 1.44 3.20
CA SER A 66 -2.42 0.17 3.45
C SER A 66 -2.00 -0.86 2.43
N ILE A 67 -1.71 -2.07 2.90
CA ILE A 67 -1.22 -3.19 2.10
C ILE A 67 -2.24 -4.31 2.26
N ARG A 68 -2.73 -4.88 1.15
CA ARG A 68 -3.66 -6.00 1.19
C ARG A 68 -2.96 -7.27 1.69
N GLY A 69 -3.61 -7.94 2.65
CA GLY A 69 -3.23 -9.28 3.12
C GLY A 69 -3.48 -10.40 2.11
N THR A 70 -3.16 -11.62 2.52
CA THR A 70 -3.14 -12.83 1.68
C THR A 70 -4.55 -13.21 1.23
N LEU A 71 -4.80 -13.08 -0.08
CA LEU A 71 -6.10 -13.45 -0.67
C LEU A 71 -5.95 -14.27 -1.96
N SER A 72 -4.73 -14.54 -2.42
CA SER A 72 -4.45 -15.36 -3.60
C SER A 72 -3.66 -16.64 -3.29
N PHE A 73 -3.70 -17.59 -4.22
CA PHE A 73 -2.90 -18.81 -4.14
C PHE A 73 -1.39 -18.51 -4.18
N ASP A 74 -0.97 -17.51 -4.96
CA ASP A 74 0.41 -17.04 -5.01
C ASP A 74 0.86 -16.49 -3.64
N ASP A 75 -0.02 -15.74 -2.95
CA ASP A 75 0.26 -15.28 -1.59
C ASP A 75 0.39 -16.43 -0.61
N THR A 76 -0.46 -17.45 -0.75
CA THR A 76 -0.40 -18.66 0.08
C THR A 76 0.92 -19.40 -0.12
N ILE A 77 1.43 -19.49 -1.35
CA ILE A 77 2.76 -20.06 -1.62
C ILE A 77 3.85 -19.22 -0.96
N VAL A 78 3.80 -17.90 -1.14
CA VAL A 78 4.78 -16.98 -0.56
C VAL A 78 4.79 -17.06 0.96
N ASP A 79 3.64 -17.26 1.61
CA ASP A 79 3.48 -17.38 3.07
C ASP A 79 3.88 -18.75 3.61
N LEU A 80 3.67 -19.83 2.83
CA LEU A 80 4.01 -21.19 3.26
C LEU A 80 5.49 -21.55 3.05
N LEU A 81 6.18 -20.88 2.12
CA LEU A 81 7.61 -21.07 1.91
C LEU A 81 8.41 -20.36 3.02
N TYR A 82 8.56 -21.06 4.15
CA TYR A 82 9.33 -20.66 5.32
C TYR A 82 10.85 -20.67 5.05
N ASP A 83 11.32 -19.80 4.17
CA ASP A 83 12.74 -19.52 4.03
C ASP A 83 13.09 -18.24 4.80
N GLY A 84 14.15 -18.32 5.63
CA GLY A 84 14.62 -17.20 6.44
C GLY A 84 15.64 -16.36 5.68
N VAL A 85 15.38 -15.07 5.53
CA VAL A 85 16.31 -14.13 4.88
C VAL A 85 16.80 -13.08 5.87
N ARG A 86 18.07 -12.68 5.75
CA ARG A 86 18.65 -11.61 6.57
C ARG A 86 18.20 -10.22 6.11
N LEU A 87 17.94 -9.35 7.09
CA LEU A 87 17.60 -7.95 6.88
C LEU A 87 18.86 -7.08 6.95
N THR A 88 19.81 -7.34 6.07
CA THR A 88 21.14 -6.70 6.09
C THR A 88 21.06 -5.17 6.05
N GLU A 89 20.09 -4.60 5.35
CA GLU A 89 19.85 -3.16 5.28
C GLU A 89 19.53 -2.57 6.67
N VAL A 90 18.69 -3.27 7.44
CA VAL A 90 18.32 -2.88 8.80
C VAL A 90 19.49 -3.09 9.76
N GLU A 91 20.20 -4.21 9.63
CA GLU A 91 21.39 -4.50 10.44
C GLU A 91 22.46 -3.41 10.28
N THR A 92 22.76 -3.01 9.04
CA THR A 92 23.72 -1.94 8.73
C THR A 92 23.25 -0.59 9.27
N PHE A 93 21.95 -0.28 9.16
CA PHE A 93 21.40 0.94 9.76
C PHE A 93 21.58 0.95 11.28
N VAL A 94 21.25 -0.15 11.98
CA VAL A 94 21.39 -0.24 13.44
C VAL A 94 22.86 -0.19 13.86
N GLU A 95 23.75 -0.86 13.12
CA GLU A 95 25.19 -0.81 13.36
C GLU A 95 25.72 0.63 13.26
N SER A 96 25.28 1.41 12.25
CA SER A 96 25.69 2.80 12.08
C SER A 96 25.29 3.71 13.27
N LYS A 97 24.26 3.33 14.04
CA LYS A 97 23.75 4.10 15.18
C LYS A 97 24.27 3.62 16.52
N THR A 98 24.56 2.34 16.65
CA THR A 98 24.85 1.69 17.94
C THR A 98 26.24 1.07 18.04
N GLY A 99 26.98 0.98 16.92
CA GLY A 99 28.30 0.34 16.84
C GLY A 99 28.25 -1.18 16.99
N LYS A 100 27.06 -1.80 17.05
CA LYS A 100 26.87 -3.25 17.13
C LYS A 100 26.00 -3.71 15.98
N ARG A 101 26.40 -4.79 15.33
CA ARG A 101 25.61 -5.39 14.26
C ARG A 101 24.68 -6.48 14.82
N PRO A 102 23.36 -6.25 14.87
CA PRO A 102 22.41 -7.31 15.23
C PRO A 102 22.31 -8.34 14.09
N CYS A 103 21.67 -9.48 14.37
CA CYS A 103 21.29 -10.47 13.37
C CYS A 103 19.76 -10.56 13.33
N PHE A 104 19.16 -10.11 12.23
CA PHE A 104 17.72 -10.18 12.02
C PHE A 104 17.41 -11.12 10.87
N ILE A 105 16.56 -12.11 11.12
CA ILE A 105 16.06 -13.05 10.12
C ILE A 105 14.56 -12.87 10.04
N GLY A 106 14.07 -12.59 8.84
CA GLY A 106 12.65 -12.46 8.55
C GLY A 106 12.19 -13.54 7.58
N HIS A 107 10.87 -13.70 7.47
CA HIS A 107 10.26 -14.54 6.47
C HIS A 107 10.53 -13.99 5.07
N ARG A 108 11.07 -14.82 4.15
CA ARG A 108 11.43 -14.39 2.78
C ARG A 108 10.27 -13.68 2.11
N GLY A 109 9.07 -14.26 2.16
CA GLY A 109 7.89 -13.65 1.55
C GLY A 109 7.60 -12.24 2.05
N MET A 110 7.66 -12.04 3.38
CA MET A 110 7.38 -10.74 4.00
C MET A 110 8.47 -9.72 3.74
N VAL A 111 9.74 -10.15 3.76
CA VAL A 111 10.88 -9.26 3.52
C VAL A 111 10.90 -8.81 2.06
N GLU A 112 10.73 -9.72 1.10
CA GLU A 112 10.70 -9.37 -0.32
C GLU A 112 9.51 -8.47 -0.66
N ARG A 113 8.31 -8.73 -0.08
CA ARG A 113 7.16 -7.82 -0.18
C ARG A 113 7.46 -6.42 0.33
N SER A 114 8.08 -6.34 1.50
CA SER A 114 8.43 -5.06 2.12
C SER A 114 9.45 -4.28 1.29
N ARG A 115 10.46 -4.97 0.74
CA ARG A 115 11.45 -4.36 -0.17
C ARG A 115 10.80 -3.85 -1.45
N HIS A 116 9.92 -4.65 -2.05
CA HIS A 116 9.20 -4.26 -3.26
C HIS A 116 8.35 -3.02 -3.01
N LEU A 117 7.50 -3.04 -1.99
CA LEU A 117 6.66 -1.90 -1.60
C LEU A 117 7.50 -0.65 -1.37
N PHE A 118 8.58 -0.76 -0.60
CA PHE A 118 9.48 0.37 -0.34
C PHE A 118 10.06 0.94 -1.63
N ASN A 119 10.50 0.09 -2.56
CA ASN A 119 11.01 0.54 -3.85
C ASN A 119 9.92 1.20 -4.72
N SER A 120 8.70 0.67 -4.71
CA SER A 120 7.56 1.28 -5.41
C SER A 120 7.22 2.67 -4.85
N LEU A 121 7.17 2.82 -3.53
CA LEU A 121 6.92 4.12 -2.88
C LEU A 121 7.99 5.16 -3.21
N LEU A 122 9.27 4.75 -3.31
CA LEU A 122 10.36 5.63 -3.73
C LEU A 122 10.28 5.99 -5.21
N THR A 123 10.01 5.02 -6.07
CA THR A 123 9.94 5.20 -7.52
C THR A 123 8.79 6.12 -7.90
N ASP A 124 7.63 5.89 -7.30
CA ASP A 124 6.41 6.68 -7.54
C ASP A 124 6.44 8.04 -6.81
N ARG A 125 7.39 8.24 -5.90
CA ARG A 125 7.50 9.42 -5.03
C ARG A 125 6.19 9.75 -4.31
N SER A 126 5.42 8.72 -3.95
CA SER A 126 4.05 8.88 -3.44
C SER A 126 4.03 9.72 -2.15
N LEU A 127 5.05 9.58 -1.30
CA LEU A 127 5.17 10.38 -0.07
C LEU A 127 5.47 11.85 -0.37
N GLU A 128 6.33 12.15 -1.35
CA GLU A 128 6.66 13.54 -1.72
C GLU A 128 5.45 14.26 -2.31
N ILE A 129 4.66 13.55 -3.13
CA ILE A 129 3.40 14.05 -3.68
C ILE A 129 2.42 14.35 -2.54
N ALA A 130 2.27 13.42 -1.59
CA ALA A 130 1.42 13.61 -0.41
C ALA A 130 1.83 14.85 0.40
N PHE A 131 3.12 15.01 0.70
CA PHE A 131 3.61 16.16 1.48
C PHE A 131 3.50 17.50 0.74
N THR A 132 3.52 17.49 -0.60
CA THR A 132 3.40 18.69 -1.43
C THR A 132 1.95 19.16 -1.50
N ASN A 133 1.02 18.23 -1.70
CA ASN A 133 -0.40 18.53 -1.87
C ASN A 133 -1.13 18.74 -0.52
N TRP A 134 -0.63 18.16 0.58
CA TRP A 134 -1.17 18.36 1.93
C TRP A 134 -0.10 18.87 2.92
N PRO A 135 0.29 20.15 2.85
CA PRO A 135 1.38 20.71 3.66
C PRO A 135 1.16 20.64 5.17
N ILE A 136 -0.10 20.58 5.61
CA ILE A 136 -0.46 20.53 7.03
C ILE A 136 0.03 19.23 7.71
N ILE A 137 0.18 18.15 6.94
CA ILE A 137 0.57 16.81 7.41
C ILE A 137 2.10 16.66 7.48
N ARG A 138 2.85 17.57 6.86
CA ARG A 138 4.33 17.55 6.81
C ARG A 138 5.00 17.58 8.20
N ARG A 139 4.25 17.83 9.27
CA ARG A 139 4.74 17.94 10.66
C ARG A 139 4.31 16.81 11.60
N ILE A 140 3.63 15.77 11.09
CA ILE A 140 2.98 14.74 11.91
C ILE A 140 3.55 13.34 11.56
N PRO A 141 3.63 12.40 12.51
CA PRO A 141 4.15 11.05 12.27
C PRO A 141 3.44 10.32 11.11
N LEU A 142 4.26 9.61 10.31
CA LEU A 142 3.76 8.65 9.33
C LEU A 142 3.09 7.49 10.07
N SER A 143 1.81 7.23 9.80
CA SER A 143 1.08 6.10 10.39
C SER A 143 0.99 4.98 9.35
N ILE A 144 1.81 3.94 9.52
CA ILE A 144 1.75 2.77 8.65
C ILE A 144 0.75 1.81 9.27
N GLU A 145 -0.43 1.69 8.66
CA GLU A 145 -1.43 0.69 9.03
C GLU A 145 -1.32 -0.52 8.10
N ILE A 146 -0.82 -1.63 8.63
CA ILE A 146 -0.78 -2.90 7.91
C ILE A 146 -2.10 -3.62 8.18
N HIS A 147 -2.99 -3.62 7.19
CA HIS A 147 -4.24 -4.38 7.24
C HIS A 147 -3.98 -5.79 6.67
N VAL A 148 -3.71 -6.75 7.58
CA VAL A 148 -3.51 -8.17 7.23
C VAL A 148 -4.85 -8.89 7.13
#